data_AF-A0AAD9PF53-F1
#
_entry.id   AF-A0AAD9PF53-F1
#
_cell.length_a   1.000
_cell.length_b   1.000
_cell.length_c   1.000
_cell.angle_alpha   90.00
_cell.angle_beta   90.00
_cell.angle_gamma   90.00
#
_symmetry.space_group_name_H-M   'P 1'
#
loop_
_entity.id
_entity.type
_entity.pdbx_description
1 polymer ?
#
loop_
_entity_poly.entity_id
_entity_poly.type
_entity_poly.pdbx_seq_one_letter_code
_entity_poly.pdbx_strand_id
1 'polypeptide(L)'
;MMCSAHAFIVLSYIGNVTCSAHEFRCKSGRCVPQSAICDTDNDCHDGSDETFELCASRPPNGCHADEFSCGVGGGCIPAKWKCDKHEDCEDGSDEAGCPKVTCPPSFFRCDNGRCIWPKWKCDGDNDCGDNSDESAALNCRKETLDLILYLI
;
A
#
# COMPACT_ATOMS: atom_id res chain seq x y z
N MET A 1 -41.47 38.01 -42.65
CA MET A 1 -41.05 36.63 -42.97
C MET A 1 -39.67 36.46 -42.31
N MET A 2 -39.61 36.20 -40.99
CA MET A 2 -39.21 34.92 -40.32
C MET A 2 -37.92 34.32 -40.95
N CYS A 3 -36.76 34.06 -40.31
CA CYS A 3 -36.44 33.43 -39.00
C CYS A 3 -34.98 33.71 -38.49
N SER A 4 -34.73 33.35 -37.22
CA SER A 4 -33.51 33.25 -36.35
C SER A 4 -32.20 32.73 -37.01
N ALA A 5 -30.98 32.88 -36.46
CA ALA A 5 -30.53 32.80 -35.06
C ALA A 5 -29.13 33.43 -34.83
N HIS A 6 -28.87 33.79 -33.57
CA HIS A 6 -27.57 34.20 -33.01
C HIS A 6 -26.50 33.11 -33.16
N ALA A 7 -25.28 33.50 -33.55
CA ALA A 7 -24.07 32.73 -33.29
C ALA A 7 -22.91 33.68 -32.93
N PHE A 8 -22.90 34.15 -31.68
CA PHE A 8 -21.68 34.70 -31.06
C PHE A 8 -20.76 33.52 -30.75
N ILE A 9 -19.76 33.29 -31.60
CA ILE A 9 -18.64 32.40 -31.30
C ILE A 9 -17.77 33.15 -30.28
N VAL A 10 -18.15 33.08 -29.00
CA VAL A 10 -17.19 33.26 -27.92
C VAL A 10 -16.40 31.96 -27.91
N LEU A 11 -15.15 32.00 -28.37
CA LEU A 11 -14.18 30.95 -28.11
C LEU A 11 -13.89 30.95 -26.61
N SER A 12 -14.82 30.40 -25.85
CA SER A 12 -14.64 30.08 -24.44
C SER A 12 -13.44 29.15 -24.38
N TYR A 13 -12.32 29.64 -23.84
CA TYR A 13 -11.28 28.83 -23.23
C TYR A 13 -11.97 27.96 -22.17
N ILE A 14 -12.50 26.80 -22.56
CA ILE A 14 -12.87 25.76 -21.61
C ILE A 14 -11.56 25.10 -21.23
N GLY A 15 -10.84 25.73 -20.31
CA GLY A 15 -9.77 25.08 -19.57
C GLY A 15 -10.39 23.88 -18.87
N ASN A 16 -10.19 22.71 -19.44
CA ASN A 16 -10.57 21.46 -18.79
C ASN A 16 -9.59 21.31 -17.62
N VAL A 17 -10.02 21.75 -16.43
CA VAL A 17 -9.24 21.58 -15.21
C VAL A 17 -9.19 20.08 -14.92
N THR A 18 -8.11 19.46 -15.39
CA THR A 18 -7.76 18.08 -15.06
C THR A 18 -6.97 18.13 -13.76
N CYS A 19 -7.60 17.71 -12.66
CA CYS A 19 -6.90 17.53 -11.40
C CYS A 19 -5.86 16.39 -11.53
N SER A 20 -4.83 16.45 -10.71
CA SER A 20 -3.81 15.39 -10.61
C SER A 20 -4.42 14.07 -10.10
N ALA A 21 -3.70 12.97 -10.26
CA ALA A 21 -4.14 11.65 -9.81
C ALA A 21 -4.39 11.55 -8.29
N HIS A 22 -3.85 12.48 -7.51
CA HIS A 22 -3.94 12.55 -6.05
C HIS A 22 -4.77 13.74 -5.54
N GLU A 23 -5.56 14.35 -6.43
CA GLU A 23 -6.41 15.50 -6.12
C GLU A 23 -7.87 15.17 -6.37
N PHE A 24 -8.74 15.65 -5.49
CA PHE A 24 -10.17 15.56 -5.64
C PHE A 24 -10.73 16.80 -6.33
N ARG A 25 -11.60 16.57 -7.30
CA ARG A 25 -12.28 17.62 -8.03
C ARG A 25 -13.59 17.98 -7.34
N CYS A 26 -13.63 19.17 -6.76
CA CYS A 26 -14.83 19.78 -6.18
C CYS A 26 -15.92 19.98 -7.24
N LYS A 27 -17.19 20.09 -6.81
CA LYS A 27 -18.31 20.45 -7.71
C LYS A 27 -18.13 21.86 -8.30
N SER A 28 -17.49 22.76 -7.55
CA SER A 28 -17.06 24.09 -7.99
C SER A 28 -16.01 24.08 -9.10
N GLY A 29 -15.37 22.94 -9.38
CA GLY A 29 -14.30 22.80 -10.37
C GLY A 29 -12.90 23.08 -9.83
N ARG A 30 -12.77 23.39 -8.53
CA ARG A 30 -11.48 23.44 -7.81
C ARG A 30 -10.93 22.03 -7.61
N CYS A 31 -9.61 21.92 -7.54
CA CYS A 31 -8.92 20.71 -7.10
C CYS A 31 -8.42 20.92 -5.67
N VAL A 32 -8.67 19.96 -4.78
CA VAL A 32 -8.16 19.93 -3.41
C VAL A 32 -7.34 18.65 -3.21
N PRO A 33 -6.33 18.64 -2.34
CA PRO A 33 -5.58 17.41 -2.06
C PRO A 33 -6.48 16.36 -1.42
N GLN A 34 -6.14 15.08 -1.58
CA GLN A 34 -6.93 13.97 -0.99
C GLN A 34 -7.02 14.03 0.55
N SER A 35 -6.07 14.70 1.20
CA SER A 35 -6.07 14.99 2.64
C SER A 35 -7.19 15.96 3.05
N ALA A 36 -7.57 16.89 2.16
CA ALA A 36 -8.59 17.93 2.35
C ALA A 36 -9.99 17.44 1.95
N ILE A 37 -10.27 16.16 2.21
CA ILE A 37 -11.58 15.56 1.96
C ILE A 37 -12.00 14.91 3.27
N CYS A 38 -13.20 15.23 3.75
CA CYS A 38 -13.72 14.76 5.03
C CYS A 38 -12.81 15.11 6.22
N ASP A 39 -12.15 16.26 6.18
CA ASP A 39 -11.24 16.75 7.23
C ASP A 39 -11.88 17.81 8.12
N THR A 40 -13.19 18.04 7.97
CA THR A 40 -14.00 19.04 8.69
C THR A 40 -13.79 20.48 8.24
N ASP A 41 -12.82 20.76 7.36
CA ASP A 41 -12.68 22.08 6.72
C ASP A 41 -13.37 22.10 5.34
N ASN A 42 -13.73 23.29 4.86
CA ASN A 42 -14.39 23.45 3.57
C ASN A 42 -13.40 24.06 2.57
N ASP A 43 -12.45 23.25 2.14
CA ASP A 43 -11.42 23.61 1.16
C ASP A 43 -12.01 23.85 -0.23
N CYS A 44 -13.04 23.08 -0.58
CA CYS A 44 -13.75 23.23 -1.84
C CYS A 44 -14.59 24.53 -1.92
N HIS A 45 -14.79 25.23 -0.81
CA HIS A 45 -15.68 26.40 -0.60
C HIS A 45 -17.16 26.17 -0.93
N ASP A 46 -17.52 25.04 -1.54
CA ASP A 46 -18.88 24.58 -1.81
C ASP A 46 -19.28 23.39 -0.92
N GLY A 47 -18.39 22.97 -0.01
CA GLY A 47 -18.55 21.85 0.91
C GLY A 47 -18.62 20.49 0.21
N SER A 48 -18.20 20.39 -1.05
CA SER A 48 -18.27 19.14 -1.82
C SER A 48 -17.29 18.08 -1.34
N ASP A 49 -16.20 18.49 -0.71
CA ASP A 49 -15.21 17.73 0.06
C ASP A 49 -15.76 17.16 1.39
N GLU A 50 -16.74 17.83 2.01
CA GLU A 50 -17.29 17.44 3.33
C GLU A 50 -18.69 16.83 3.25
N THR A 51 -19.14 16.42 2.06
CA THR A 51 -20.52 15.90 1.92
C THR A 51 -20.71 14.56 2.60
N PHE A 52 -21.87 14.36 3.22
CA PHE A 52 -22.23 13.08 3.82
C PHE A 52 -22.13 11.91 2.84
N GLU A 53 -22.48 12.08 1.56
CA GLU A 53 -22.37 11.00 0.57
C GLU A 53 -20.91 10.62 0.27
N LEU A 54 -20.00 11.59 0.24
CA LEU A 54 -18.56 11.37 0.02
C LEU A 54 -17.89 10.78 1.27
N CYS A 55 -18.24 11.32 2.44
CA CYS A 55 -17.70 10.92 3.72
C CYS A 55 -18.38 9.69 4.32
N ALA A 56 -19.54 9.25 3.82
CA ALA A 56 -20.16 8.00 4.29
C ALA A 56 -19.30 6.77 3.96
N SER A 57 -18.48 6.84 2.91
CA SER A 57 -17.48 5.83 2.57
C SER A 57 -16.14 5.99 3.28
N ARG A 58 -15.92 7.10 4.00
CA ARG A 58 -14.66 7.43 4.67
C ARG A 58 -14.88 7.42 6.19
N PRO A 59 -14.15 6.62 6.99
CA PRO A 59 -14.37 6.61 8.42
C PRO A 59 -14.12 8.01 9.02
N PRO A 60 -14.83 8.42 10.09
CA PRO A 60 -14.50 9.65 10.80
C PRO A 60 -13.07 9.53 11.36
N ASN A 61 -12.16 10.43 10.94
CA ASN A 61 -10.70 10.35 11.15
C ASN A 61 -9.98 9.22 10.40
N GLY A 62 -10.57 8.73 9.30
CA GLY A 62 -10.05 7.60 8.54
C GLY A 62 -9.48 7.99 7.19
N CYS A 63 -8.41 7.29 6.82
CA CYS A 63 -7.91 7.24 5.45
C CYS A 63 -8.85 6.41 4.56
N HIS A 64 -8.63 6.42 3.25
CA HIS A 64 -9.40 5.58 2.33
C HIS A 64 -9.21 4.09 2.66
N ALA A 65 -10.10 3.21 2.17
CA ALA A 65 -10.09 1.79 2.55
C ALA A 65 -8.80 1.04 2.15
N ASP A 66 -8.05 1.57 1.18
CA ASP A 66 -6.75 1.09 0.71
C ASP A 66 -5.58 1.92 1.26
N GLU A 67 -5.81 2.74 2.29
CA GLU A 67 -4.83 3.56 2.96
C GLU A 67 -4.75 3.23 4.47
N PHE A 68 -3.59 3.48 5.05
CA PHE A 68 -3.31 3.35 6.47
C PHE A 68 -3.12 4.73 7.10
N SER A 69 -3.74 4.92 8.27
CA SER A 69 -3.63 6.14 9.06
C SER A 69 -2.43 6.09 10.00
N CYS A 70 -1.51 7.04 9.86
CA CYS A 70 -0.40 7.23 10.80
C CYS A 70 -0.92 7.60 12.20
N GLY A 71 -0.24 7.13 13.23
CA GLY A 71 -0.62 7.31 14.63
C GLY A 71 -0.50 8.76 15.11
N VAL A 72 0.54 9.47 14.66
CA VAL A 72 0.79 10.89 14.96
C VAL A 72 0.90 11.67 13.65
N GLY A 73 0.38 12.90 13.63
CA GLY A 73 0.48 13.79 12.48
C GLY A 73 -0.65 13.66 11.45
N GLY A 74 -1.58 12.71 11.62
CA GLY A 74 -2.79 12.61 10.79
C GLY A 74 -2.54 12.28 9.31
N GLY A 75 -1.35 11.75 8.99
CA GLY A 75 -0.98 11.36 7.63
C GLY A 75 -1.68 10.06 7.18
N CYS A 76 -2.00 9.98 5.90
CA CYS A 76 -2.48 8.77 5.25
C CYS A 76 -1.42 8.27 4.27
N ILE A 77 -1.04 7.01 4.41
CA ILE A 77 -0.14 6.32 3.47
C ILE A 77 -0.91 5.20 2.76
N PRO A 78 -0.50 4.75 1.57
CA PRO A 78 -1.05 3.53 0.97
C PRO A 78 -0.96 2.35 1.93
N ALA A 79 -2.01 1.54 2.07
CA ALA A 79 -2.03 0.40 2.98
C ALA A 79 -0.95 -0.66 2.68
N LYS A 80 -0.42 -0.66 1.45
CA LYS A 80 0.74 -1.47 1.03
C LYS A 80 2.06 -1.07 1.68
N TRP A 81 2.17 0.15 2.18
CA TRP A 81 3.35 0.70 2.87
C TRP A 81 3.33 0.38 4.36
N LYS A 82 2.17 -0.03 4.89
CA LYS A 82 2.12 -0.59 6.23
C LYS A 82 2.93 -1.90 6.28
N CYS A 83 3.97 -1.95 7.11
CA CYS A 83 4.82 -3.12 7.31
C CYS A 83 5.65 -3.53 6.09
N ASP A 84 6.11 -2.55 5.31
CA ASP A 84 6.93 -2.76 4.13
C ASP A 84 8.45 -2.65 4.41
N LYS A 85 8.83 -2.39 5.67
CA LYS A 85 10.21 -2.18 6.17
C LYS A 85 10.76 -0.78 5.90
N HIS A 86 9.95 0.17 5.48
CA HIS A 86 10.29 1.57 5.38
C HIS A 86 9.47 2.39 6.38
N GLU A 87 10.06 3.44 6.94
CA GLU A 87 9.31 4.37 7.80
C GLU A 87 8.70 5.45 6.91
N ASP A 88 7.43 5.27 6.52
CA ASP A 88 6.67 6.24 5.72
C ASP A 88 5.86 7.21 6.59
N CYS A 89 5.47 6.80 7.80
CA CYS A 89 4.87 7.71 8.76
C CYS A 89 5.96 8.51 9.50
N GLU A 90 5.66 9.78 9.80
CA GLU A 90 6.57 10.66 10.57
C GLU A 90 6.93 10.08 11.95
N ASP A 91 6.04 9.28 12.53
CA ASP A 91 6.22 8.57 13.80
C ASP A 91 6.59 7.09 13.66
N GLY A 92 6.79 6.58 12.43
CA GLY A 92 7.08 5.17 12.16
C GLY A 92 5.96 4.20 12.55
N SER A 93 4.74 4.70 12.74
CA SER A 93 3.58 3.89 13.18
C SER A 93 3.14 2.84 12.17
N ASP A 94 3.48 3.02 10.91
CA ASP A 94 3.29 2.06 9.81
C ASP A 94 4.12 0.78 9.98
N GLU A 95 5.30 0.90 10.59
CA GLU A 95 6.19 -0.22 10.92
C GLU A 95 5.99 -0.74 12.35
N ALA A 96 5.17 -0.06 13.15
CA ALA A 96 4.85 -0.46 14.51
C ALA A 96 3.80 -1.59 14.55
N GLY A 97 4.03 -2.59 15.39
CA GLY A 97 3.05 -3.65 15.65
C GLY A 97 2.75 -4.53 14.43
N CYS A 98 3.66 -4.58 13.46
CA CYS A 98 3.51 -5.41 12.28
C CYS A 98 3.34 -6.88 12.65
N PRO A 99 2.36 -7.59 12.05
CA PRO A 99 2.27 -9.02 12.22
C PRO A 99 3.60 -9.61 11.76
N LYS A 100 4.33 -10.25 12.68
CA LYS A 100 5.47 -11.08 12.29
C LYS A 100 4.91 -12.04 11.27
N VAL A 101 5.36 -11.95 10.01
CA VAL A 101 4.86 -12.81 8.92
C VAL A 101 4.73 -14.23 9.45
N THR A 102 3.50 -14.62 9.78
CA THR A 102 3.20 -15.88 10.42
C THR A 102 2.95 -16.83 9.28
N CYS A 103 4.01 -17.49 8.85
CA CYS A 103 3.86 -18.61 7.92
C CYS A 103 2.78 -19.55 8.48
N PRO A 104 1.91 -20.13 7.61
CA PRO A 104 0.96 -21.11 8.08
C PRO A 104 1.70 -22.20 8.87
N PRO A 105 1.08 -22.81 9.89
CA PRO A 105 1.79 -23.71 10.83
C PRO A 105 2.49 -24.90 10.17
N SER A 106 2.16 -25.23 8.92
CA SER A 106 2.78 -26.28 8.11
C SER A 106 3.94 -25.81 7.21
N PHE A 107 4.41 -24.57 7.36
CA PHE A 107 5.47 -23.98 6.53
C PHE A 107 6.67 -23.55 7.37
N PHE A 108 7.86 -23.62 6.77
CA PHE A 108 9.08 -23.07 7.35
C PHE A 108 9.20 -21.58 7.01
N ARG A 109 9.60 -20.78 7.99
CA ARG A 109 9.77 -19.33 7.86
C ARG A 109 11.25 -18.99 7.70
N CYS A 110 11.59 -18.40 6.56
CA CYS A 110 12.90 -17.85 6.24
C CYS A 110 13.18 -16.56 7.05
N ASP A 111 14.43 -16.12 7.13
CA ASP A 111 14.78 -14.90 7.88
C ASP A 111 14.29 -13.64 7.16
N ASN A 112 14.25 -13.65 5.83
CA ASN A 112 13.62 -12.61 5.00
C ASN A 112 12.08 -12.56 5.11
N GLY A 113 11.46 -13.50 5.83
CA GLY A 113 10.00 -13.57 6.02
C GLY A 113 9.25 -14.38 4.96
N ARG A 114 9.94 -14.98 3.97
CA ARG A 114 9.35 -15.92 3.01
C ARG A 114 8.95 -17.22 3.71
N CYS A 115 7.92 -17.88 3.18
CA CYS A 115 7.45 -19.17 3.66
C CYS A 115 7.71 -20.24 2.60
N ILE A 116 8.37 -21.32 2.99
CA ILE A 116 8.66 -22.47 2.13
C ILE A 116 8.10 -23.76 2.72
N TRP A 117 7.99 -24.79 1.90
CA TRP A 117 7.57 -26.10 2.39
C TRP A 117 8.63 -26.67 3.33
N PRO A 118 8.27 -27.36 4.42
CA PRO A 118 9.26 -27.93 5.35
C PRO A 118 10.21 -28.95 4.71
N LYS A 119 9.84 -29.53 3.56
CA LYS A 119 10.69 -30.44 2.79
C LYS A 119 11.83 -29.74 2.04
N TRP A 120 11.72 -28.42 1.84
CA TRP A 120 12.72 -27.54 1.21
C TRP A 120 13.67 -26.94 2.25
N LYS A 121 13.62 -27.46 3.48
CA LYS A 121 14.56 -27.08 4.52
C LYS A 121 15.69 -28.11 4.49
N CYS A 122 16.92 -27.66 4.32
CA CYS A 122 18.09 -28.52 4.27
C CYS A 122 18.06 -29.52 3.10
N ASP A 123 17.47 -29.16 1.96
CA ASP A 123 17.44 -30.00 0.76
C ASP A 123 18.57 -29.68 -0.23
N GLY A 124 19.35 -28.64 0.06
CA GLY A 124 20.55 -28.26 -0.69
C GLY A 124 20.31 -27.14 -1.72
N ASP A 125 19.08 -26.69 -1.90
CA ASP A 125 18.72 -25.58 -2.77
C ASP A 125 18.37 -24.32 -1.94
N ASN A 126 18.56 -23.13 -2.52
CA ASN A 126 18.21 -21.86 -1.87
C ASN A 126 16.76 -21.50 -2.19
N ASP A 127 15.80 -22.15 -1.53
CA ASP A 127 14.37 -21.90 -1.69
C ASP A 127 13.92 -20.63 -0.98
N CYS A 128 14.58 -20.24 0.11
CA CYS A 128 14.30 -18.98 0.80
C CYS A 128 14.72 -17.74 -0.01
N GLY A 129 15.75 -17.85 -0.85
CA GLY A 129 16.38 -16.74 -1.59
C GLY A 129 17.49 -16.02 -0.81
N ASP A 130 17.52 -16.15 0.52
CA ASP A 130 18.55 -15.64 1.44
C ASP A 130 19.44 -16.75 2.04
N ASN A 131 19.27 -18.01 1.63
CA ASN A 131 19.91 -19.23 2.17
C ASN A 131 19.61 -19.51 3.66
N SER A 132 18.53 -18.94 4.22
CA SER A 132 18.19 -19.19 5.63
C SER A 132 17.71 -20.62 5.87
N ASP A 133 17.14 -21.28 4.86
CA ASP A 133 16.76 -22.70 4.81
C ASP A 133 17.94 -23.68 4.79
N GLU A 134 19.08 -23.24 4.27
CA GLU A 134 20.33 -24.01 4.19
C GLU A 134 21.39 -23.53 5.20
N SER A 135 21.00 -22.61 6.08
CA SER A 135 21.94 -21.98 7.00
C SER A 135 22.54 -22.98 8.00
N ALA A 136 23.82 -22.81 8.32
CA ALA A 136 24.50 -23.65 9.31
C ALA A 136 23.83 -23.60 10.70
N ALA A 137 23.12 -22.50 11.00
CA ALA A 137 22.35 -22.35 12.23
C ALA A 137 21.21 -23.38 12.36
N LEU A 138 20.72 -23.94 11.25
CA LEU A 138 19.71 -25.00 11.24
C LEU A 138 20.26 -26.41 11.50
N ASN A 139 21.59 -26.56 11.64
CA ASN A 139 22.28 -27.85 11.76
C ASN A 139 21.78 -28.87 10.73
N CYS A 140 21.64 -28.42 9.47
CA CYS A 140 21.31 -29.29 8.36
C CYS A 140 22.29 -30.47 8.36
N ARG A 141 21.77 -31.68 8.48
CA ARG A 141 22.57 -32.87 8.27
C ARG A 141 22.90 -32.91 6.80
N LYS A 142 24.04 -32.33 6.43
CA LYS A 142 24.72 -32.74 5.21
C LYS A 142 25.07 -34.19 5.46
N GLU A 143 24.23 -35.11 4.97
CA GLU A 143 24.71 -36.46 4.74
C GLU A 143 25.89 -36.28 3.81
N THR A 144 27.09 -36.28 4.39
CA THR A 144 28.32 -36.56 3.68
C THR A 144 28.12 -37.95 3.07
N LEU A 145 27.57 -37.96 1.86
CA LEU A 145 27.74 -39.04 0.90
C LEU A 145 29.21 -39.07 0.46
N ASP A 146 30.12 -39.28 1.41
CA ASP A 146 31.53 -39.49 1.14
C ASP A 146 32.10 -40.43 2.20
N LEU A 147 32.52 -41.62 1.73
CA LEU A 147 33.42 -42.62 2.35
C LEU A 147 32.88 -44.01 2.78
N ILE A 148 31.91 -44.63 2.10
CA ILE A 148 31.74 -46.11 2.22
C ILE A 148 31.40 -46.85 0.91
N LEU A 149 31.88 -46.40 -0.25
CA LEU A 149 31.71 -47.16 -1.50
C LEU A 149 32.97 -47.31 -2.36
N TYR A 150 34.16 -46.99 -1.84
CA TYR A 150 35.44 -47.12 -2.57
C TYR A 150 36.48 -48.04 -1.91
N LEU A 151 36.06 -49.03 -1.11
CA LEU A 151 36.94 -50.11 -0.64
C LEU A 151 36.20 -51.46 -0.62
N ILE A 152 35.77 -51.90 -1.81
CA ILE A 152 35.75 -53.32 -2.17
C ILE A 152 37.18 -53.69 -2.58
#